data_AF-A0A7S2T6Q2-F1
#
_entry.id   AF-A0A7S2T6Q2-F1
#
_cell.length_a   1.000
_cell.length_b   1.000
_cell.length_c   1.000
_cell.angle_alpha   90.00
_cell.angle_beta   90.00
_cell.angle_gamma   90.00
#
_symmetry.space_group_name_H-M   'P 1'
#
loop_
_entity.id
_entity.type
_entity.pdbx_description
1 polymer ?
#
loop_
_entity_poly.entity_id
_entity_poly.type
_entity_poly.pdbx_seq_one_letter_code
_entity_poly.pdbx_strand_id
1 'polypeptide(L)'
;TKYKEVLFDFDYLKAPEHHEDKIERSADLLELSDGLKEEYLTVFKRYFTLFEHLVQYHEDLSQITQDLQKGAYIQSTIDGLLQDREGKQLILEAFSMLGVMLLLLDKEIPAKQRQIVIVSTYRYVGTADIPNFEAICSLCANTAYQGQGQGQAFGVQKMPKGYPASLFARMPIPKEFVSKIVMRLLSEDFYNQLVYFSLEGNHRS
;
A
#
# COMPACT_ATOMS: atom_id res chain seq x y z
N THR A 1 -16.15 17.78 -15.19
CA THR A 1 -16.60 17.49 -13.82
C THR A 1 -16.49 18.76 -13.00
N LYS A 2 -17.52 19.09 -12.21
CA LYS A 2 -17.73 20.37 -11.51
C LYS A 2 -16.48 20.94 -10.80
N TYR A 3 -15.75 20.10 -10.06
CA TYR A 3 -14.63 20.52 -9.20
C TYR A 3 -13.24 20.44 -9.85
N LYS A 4 -13.15 20.23 -11.16
CA LYS A 4 -11.86 19.94 -11.83
C LYS A 4 -10.78 21.01 -11.60
N GLU A 5 -11.16 22.27 -11.45
CA GLU A 5 -10.21 23.39 -11.33
C GLU A 5 -9.60 23.55 -9.94
N VAL A 6 -10.20 22.93 -8.92
CA VAL A 6 -9.76 22.94 -7.52
C VAL A 6 -9.26 21.57 -7.04
N LEU A 7 -9.36 20.55 -7.89
CA LEU A 7 -8.77 19.22 -7.67
C LEU A 7 -7.37 19.17 -8.27
N PHE A 8 -6.36 19.01 -7.42
CA PHE A 8 -4.98 18.92 -7.84
C PHE A 8 -4.40 17.54 -7.55
N ASP A 9 -3.42 17.15 -8.35
CA ASP A 9 -2.57 15.98 -8.10
C ASP A 9 -1.23 16.42 -7.49
N PHE A 10 -0.23 15.53 -7.47
CA PHE A 10 1.07 15.81 -6.87
C PHE A 10 1.83 16.98 -7.51
N ASP A 11 1.45 17.49 -8.68
CA ASP A 11 2.04 18.71 -9.21
C ASP A 11 1.80 19.92 -8.28
N TYR A 12 0.72 19.90 -7.49
CA TYR A 12 0.45 20.91 -6.46
C TYR A 12 1.60 21.05 -5.46
N LEU A 13 2.20 19.93 -5.03
CA LEU A 13 3.25 19.91 -4.02
C LEU A 13 4.54 20.61 -4.48
N LYS A 14 4.69 20.87 -5.79
CA LYS A 14 5.84 21.60 -6.34
C LYS A 14 5.73 23.11 -6.18
N ALA A 15 4.52 23.65 -6.15
CA ALA A 15 4.27 25.08 -6.01
C ALA A 15 2.92 25.38 -5.32
N PRO A 16 2.74 25.00 -4.02
CA PRO A 16 1.46 25.15 -3.33
C PRO A 16 0.93 26.59 -3.35
N GLU A 17 1.80 27.56 -3.08
CA GLU A 17 1.47 29.00 -3.05
C GLU A 17 0.86 29.49 -4.38
N HIS A 18 1.40 29.05 -5.51
CA HIS A 18 0.87 29.43 -6.83
C HIS A 18 -0.57 28.95 -7.04
N HIS A 19 -0.88 27.76 -6.53
CA HIS A 19 -2.22 27.17 -6.64
C HIS A 19 -3.21 27.83 -5.68
N GLU A 20 -2.81 28.10 -4.44
CA GLU A 20 -3.68 28.79 -3.47
C GLU A 20 -3.93 30.25 -3.87
N ASP A 21 -2.90 30.99 -4.29
CA ASP A 21 -3.04 32.36 -4.81
C ASP A 21 -4.06 32.45 -5.96
N LYS A 22 -4.05 31.45 -6.84
CA LYS A 22 -5.00 31.38 -7.96
C LYS A 22 -6.44 31.22 -7.47
N ILE A 23 -6.64 30.42 -6.43
CA ILE A 23 -7.97 30.20 -5.84
C ILE A 23 -8.41 31.46 -5.12
N GLU A 24 -7.58 32.02 -4.26
CA GLU A 24 -7.90 33.20 -3.45
C GLU A 24 -8.26 34.44 -4.27
N ARG A 25 -7.67 34.59 -5.47
CA ARG A 25 -7.95 35.71 -6.37
C ARG A 25 -9.29 35.59 -7.11
N SER A 26 -9.98 34.46 -7.02
CA SER A 26 -11.22 34.20 -7.74
C SER A 26 -12.32 33.78 -6.76
N ALA A 27 -13.36 34.62 -6.63
CA ALA A 27 -14.52 34.33 -5.80
C ALA A 27 -15.19 33.00 -6.21
N ASP A 28 -15.30 32.74 -7.51
CA ASP A 28 -15.89 31.50 -8.04
C ASP A 28 -15.08 30.25 -7.66
N LEU A 29 -13.74 30.33 -7.69
CA LEU A 29 -12.87 29.21 -7.31
C LEU A 29 -12.85 28.98 -5.80
N LEU A 30 -12.94 30.05 -5.00
CA LEU A 30 -13.10 29.97 -3.55
C LEU A 30 -14.39 29.24 -3.19
N GLU A 31 -15.53 29.68 -3.74
CA GLU A 31 -16.83 29.04 -3.52
C GLU A 31 -16.81 27.57 -3.97
N LEU A 32 -16.17 27.27 -5.11
CA LEU A 32 -16.02 25.90 -5.60
C LEU A 32 -15.15 25.02 -4.67
N SER A 33 -14.07 25.59 -4.12
CA SER A 33 -13.17 24.91 -3.17
C SER A 33 -13.86 24.64 -1.83
N ASP A 34 -14.64 25.60 -1.33
CA ASP A 34 -15.42 25.44 -0.09
C ASP A 34 -16.52 24.39 -0.26
N GLY A 35 -17.26 24.43 -1.38
CA GLY A 35 -18.25 23.41 -1.70
C GLY A 35 -17.64 21.99 -1.82
N LEU A 36 -16.43 21.87 -2.40
CA LEU A 36 -15.71 20.60 -2.46
C LEU A 36 -15.35 20.10 -1.05
N LYS A 37 -14.88 21.00 -0.17
CA LYS A 37 -14.52 20.68 1.20
C LYS A 37 -15.74 20.19 1.99
N GLU A 38 -16.86 20.91 1.93
CA GLU A 38 -18.08 20.55 2.64
C GLU A 38 -18.64 19.19 2.19
N GLU A 39 -18.59 18.90 0.89
CA GLU A 39 -19.20 17.69 0.33
C GLU A 39 -18.29 16.45 0.47
N TYR A 40 -16.97 16.58 0.25
CA TYR A 40 -16.07 15.44 0.07
C TYR A 40 -14.96 15.28 1.10
N LEU A 41 -14.70 16.26 1.99
CA LEU A 41 -13.59 16.17 2.94
C LEU A 41 -13.64 14.90 3.80
N THR A 42 -14.83 14.50 4.26
CA THR A 42 -15.02 13.27 5.04
C THR A 42 -14.61 12.02 4.25
N VAL A 43 -14.94 11.98 2.95
CA VAL A 43 -14.56 10.87 2.07
C VAL A 43 -13.06 10.87 1.82
N PHE A 44 -12.47 12.02 1.55
CA PHE A 44 -11.01 12.16 1.38
C PHE A 44 -10.26 11.70 2.62
N LYS A 45 -10.68 12.13 3.82
CA LYS A 45 -10.09 11.69 5.08
C LYS A 45 -10.15 10.18 5.25
N ARG A 46 -11.26 9.51 4.91
CA ARG A 46 -11.38 8.04 5.00
C ARG A 46 -10.38 7.31 4.11
N TYR A 47 -10.20 7.76 2.86
CA TYR A 47 -9.20 7.18 1.97
C TYR A 47 -7.77 7.53 2.41
N PHE A 48 -7.57 8.73 2.94
CA PHE A 48 -6.28 9.13 3.49
C PHE A 48 -5.86 8.24 4.66
N THR A 49 -6.76 7.99 5.61
CA THR A 49 -6.55 7.06 6.73
C THR A 49 -6.25 5.64 6.26
N LEU A 50 -6.84 5.18 5.16
CA LEU A 50 -6.46 3.90 4.56
C LEU A 50 -4.98 3.90 4.13
N PHE A 51 -4.51 4.95 3.46
CA PHE A 51 -3.11 5.03 3.02
C PHE A 51 -2.14 5.11 4.20
N GLU A 52 -2.49 5.89 5.22
CA GLU A 52 -1.74 5.99 6.47
C GLU A 52 -1.62 4.62 7.16
N HIS A 53 -2.73 3.89 7.32
CA HIS A 53 -2.70 2.56 7.93
C HIS A 53 -1.91 1.53 7.11
N LEU A 54 -1.83 1.66 5.78
CA LEU A 54 -0.98 0.79 4.96
C LEU A 54 0.51 1.04 5.24
N VAL A 55 0.90 2.31 5.38
CA VAL A 55 2.26 2.66 5.77
C VAL A 55 2.55 2.16 7.19
N GLN A 56 1.64 2.42 8.14
CA GLN A 56 1.80 1.96 9.52
C GLN A 56 1.93 0.44 9.61
N TYR A 57 1.11 -0.32 8.87
CA TYR A 57 1.19 -1.77 8.85
C TYR A 57 2.56 -2.27 8.37
N HIS A 58 3.14 -1.63 7.35
CA HIS A 58 4.49 -1.96 6.88
C HIS A 58 5.57 -1.57 7.90
N GLU A 59 5.44 -0.42 8.55
CA GLU A 59 6.37 0.02 9.59
C GLU A 59 6.35 -0.95 10.78
N ASP A 60 5.17 -1.36 11.24
CA ASP A 60 5.00 -2.33 12.33
C ASP A 60 5.63 -3.68 11.98
N LEU A 61 5.37 -4.21 10.78
CA LEU A 61 5.99 -5.46 10.32
C LEU A 61 7.51 -5.35 10.17
N SER A 62 7.99 -4.21 9.69
CA SER A 62 9.42 -3.94 9.57
C SER A 62 10.08 -3.87 10.93
N GLN A 63 9.42 -3.24 11.90
CA GLN A 63 9.90 -3.12 13.27
C GLN A 63 9.97 -4.50 13.95
N ILE A 64 8.90 -5.30 13.88
CA ILE A 64 8.88 -6.67 14.41
C ILE A 64 10.02 -7.50 13.80
N THR A 65 10.24 -7.39 12.49
CA THR A 65 11.31 -8.12 11.81
C THR A 65 12.69 -7.69 12.33
N GLN A 66 12.92 -6.38 12.50
CA GLN A 66 14.18 -5.86 13.04
C GLN A 66 14.40 -6.28 14.49
N ASP A 67 13.36 -6.26 15.31
CA ASP A 67 13.43 -6.64 16.73
C ASP A 67 13.74 -8.14 16.90
N LEU A 68 13.15 -8.98 16.05
CA LEU A 68 13.47 -10.42 16.00
C LEU A 68 14.88 -10.69 15.48
N GLN A 69 15.43 -9.86 14.57
CA GLN A 69 16.83 -9.95 14.12
C GLN A 69 17.81 -9.56 15.22
N LYS A 70 17.51 -8.51 15.98
CA LYS A 70 18.37 -7.98 17.04
C LYS A 70 18.28 -8.77 18.35
N GLY A 71 17.36 -9.74 18.44
CA GLY A 71 17.11 -10.48 19.67
C GLY A 71 16.52 -9.60 20.77
N ALA A 72 15.78 -8.55 20.40
CA ALA A 72 15.14 -7.64 21.35
C ALA A 72 14.12 -8.37 22.25
N TYR A 73 13.54 -9.46 21.72
CA TYR A 73 12.75 -10.40 22.49
C TYR A 73 13.67 -11.46 23.10
N ILE A 74 13.88 -11.38 24.42
CA ILE A 74 14.81 -12.23 25.19
C ILE A 74 14.64 -13.74 24.92
N GLN A 75 13.44 -14.18 24.52
CA GLN A 75 13.10 -15.59 24.26
C GLN A 75 12.68 -15.89 22.81
N SER A 76 12.73 -14.91 21.89
CA SER A 76 12.21 -15.10 20.53
C SER A 76 13.18 -14.55 19.49
N THR A 77 13.78 -15.47 18.73
CA THR A 77 14.58 -15.15 17.54
C THR A 77 13.77 -15.47 16.28
N ILE A 78 14.18 -14.93 15.14
CA ILE A 78 13.61 -15.36 13.84
C ILE A 78 13.67 -16.88 13.69
N ASP A 79 14.82 -17.48 14.04
CA ASP A 79 14.99 -18.91 13.86
C ASP A 79 14.07 -19.70 14.80
N GLY A 80 13.84 -19.23 16.03
CA GLY A 80 12.85 -19.80 16.95
C GLY A 80 11.41 -19.65 16.44
N LEU A 81 11.04 -18.46 15.95
CA LEU A 81 9.73 -18.19 15.37
C LEU A 81 9.44 -19.09 14.15
N LEU A 82 10.46 -19.34 13.32
CA LEU A 82 10.33 -20.19 12.14
C LEU A 82 10.30 -21.70 12.46
N GLN A 83 10.73 -22.11 13.66
CA GLN A 83 10.53 -23.49 14.15
C GLN A 83 9.14 -23.68 14.77
N ASP A 84 8.57 -22.61 15.33
CA ASP A 84 7.22 -22.63 15.85
C ASP A 84 6.18 -22.65 14.71
N ARG A 85 5.17 -23.52 14.85
CA ARG A 85 4.18 -23.72 13.79
C ARG A 85 3.29 -22.50 13.60
N GLU A 86 2.83 -21.90 14.70
CA GLU A 86 1.92 -20.76 14.64
C GLU A 86 2.67 -19.49 14.23
N GLY A 87 3.85 -19.26 14.82
CA GLY A 87 4.71 -18.13 14.52
C GLY A 87 5.10 -18.04 13.04
N LYS A 88 5.50 -19.18 12.44
CA LYS A 88 5.90 -19.21 11.03
C LYS A 88 4.72 -18.99 10.07
N GLN A 89 3.51 -19.46 10.41
CA GLN A 89 2.30 -19.18 9.63
C GLN A 89 1.91 -17.71 9.74
N LEU A 90 1.86 -17.18 10.96
CA LEU A 90 1.43 -15.81 11.23
C LEU A 90 2.31 -14.78 10.50
N ILE A 91 3.63 -14.95 10.59
CA ILE A 91 4.56 -14.00 9.96
C ILE A 91 4.43 -14.04 8.42
N LEU A 92 4.28 -15.23 7.84
CA LEU A 92 4.06 -15.40 6.41
C LEU A 92 2.77 -14.76 5.93
N GLU A 93 1.68 -15.02 6.65
CA GLU A 93 0.36 -14.48 6.34
C GLU A 93 0.35 -12.96 6.46
N ALA A 94 1.03 -12.39 7.45
CA ALA A 94 1.14 -10.94 7.58
C ALA A 94 1.82 -10.28 6.36
N PHE A 95 2.93 -10.84 5.88
CA PHE A 95 3.58 -10.34 4.66
C PHE A 95 2.75 -10.59 3.39
N SER A 96 2.05 -11.73 3.32
CA SER A 96 1.10 -12.02 2.24
C SER A 96 -0.03 -10.98 2.22
N MET A 97 -0.59 -10.65 3.38
CA MET A 97 -1.62 -9.62 3.52
C MET A 97 -1.13 -8.24 3.10
N LEU A 98 0.10 -7.84 3.45
CA LEU A 98 0.71 -6.61 2.93
C LEU A 98 0.74 -6.60 1.40
N GLY A 99 1.16 -7.71 0.79
CA GLY A 99 1.18 -7.87 -0.67
C GLY A 99 -0.21 -7.74 -1.29
N VAL A 100 -1.22 -8.39 -0.71
CA VAL A 100 -2.62 -8.30 -1.18
C VAL A 100 -3.14 -6.88 -1.05
N MET A 101 -2.91 -6.22 0.08
CA MET A 101 -3.33 -4.84 0.31
C MET A 101 -2.73 -3.87 -0.73
N LEU A 102 -1.44 -4.03 -1.05
CA LEU A 102 -0.77 -3.24 -2.09
C LEU A 102 -1.37 -3.46 -3.48
N LEU A 103 -1.60 -4.72 -3.86
CA LEU A 103 -2.20 -5.05 -5.14
C LEU A 103 -3.64 -4.51 -5.26
N LEU A 104 -4.41 -4.58 -4.18
CA LEU A 104 -5.76 -4.02 -4.12
C LEU A 104 -5.74 -2.48 -4.19
N LEU A 105 -4.80 -1.82 -3.53
CA LEU A 105 -4.63 -0.37 -3.62
C LEU A 105 -4.44 0.09 -5.07
N ASP A 106 -3.58 -0.61 -5.84
CA ASP A 106 -3.32 -0.31 -7.26
C ASP A 106 -4.48 -0.69 -8.18
N LYS A 107 -5.20 -1.76 -7.85
CA LYS A 107 -6.36 -2.24 -8.61
C LYS A 107 -7.58 -1.34 -8.47
N GLU A 108 -7.93 -1.01 -7.23
CA GLU A 108 -9.21 -0.38 -6.89
C GLU A 108 -9.11 1.16 -6.88
N ILE A 109 -7.93 1.72 -6.62
CA ILE A 109 -7.74 3.17 -6.51
C ILE A 109 -6.63 3.61 -7.47
N PRO A 110 -6.96 4.09 -8.68
CA PRO A 110 -5.94 4.47 -9.65
C PRO A 110 -5.11 5.64 -9.15
N ALA A 111 -3.86 5.72 -9.63
CA ALA A 111 -2.87 6.66 -9.10
C ALA A 111 -3.34 8.11 -9.05
N LYS A 112 -4.04 8.58 -10.10
CA LYS A 112 -4.56 9.96 -10.14
C LYS A 112 -5.54 10.25 -9.01
N GLN A 113 -6.43 9.31 -8.71
CA GLN A 113 -7.40 9.44 -7.62
C GLN A 113 -6.70 9.46 -6.27
N ARG A 114 -5.68 8.61 -6.05
CA ARG A 114 -4.88 8.63 -4.82
C ARG A 114 -4.22 9.98 -4.59
N GLN A 115 -3.59 10.52 -5.64
CA GLN A 115 -2.91 11.82 -5.58
C GLN A 115 -3.88 12.95 -5.23
N ILE A 116 -5.06 12.95 -5.87
CA ILE A 116 -6.13 13.92 -5.58
C ILE A 116 -6.58 13.81 -4.11
N VAL A 117 -6.85 12.62 -3.62
CA VAL A 117 -7.26 12.41 -2.21
C VAL A 117 -6.21 12.97 -1.25
N ILE A 118 -4.92 12.66 -1.50
CA ILE A 118 -3.80 13.10 -0.65
C ILE A 118 -3.72 14.62 -0.66
N VAL A 119 -3.70 15.24 -1.84
CA VAL A 119 -3.55 16.69 -1.96
C VAL A 119 -4.77 17.42 -1.42
N SER A 120 -5.99 16.94 -1.68
CA SER A 120 -7.20 17.52 -1.09
C SER A 120 -7.19 17.44 0.44
N THR A 121 -6.80 16.30 1.01
CA THR A 121 -6.70 16.17 2.48
C THR A 121 -5.63 17.11 3.04
N TYR A 122 -4.45 17.14 2.40
CA TYR A 122 -3.35 18.03 2.77
C TYR A 122 -3.76 19.50 2.76
N ARG A 123 -4.44 19.96 1.71
CA ARG A 123 -4.91 21.35 1.58
C ARG A 123 -5.88 21.75 2.67
N TYR A 124 -6.81 20.86 3.01
CA TYR A 124 -7.92 21.20 3.93
C TYR A 124 -7.62 20.94 5.40
N VAL A 125 -6.66 20.06 5.71
CA VAL A 125 -6.28 19.70 7.08
C VAL A 125 -5.00 20.43 7.52
N GLY A 126 -4.07 20.69 6.60
CA GLY A 126 -2.79 21.33 6.90
C GLY A 126 -1.64 20.34 7.13
N THR A 127 -0.41 20.85 7.06
CA THR A 127 0.84 20.07 7.09
C THR A 127 1.19 19.46 8.44
N ALA A 128 0.89 20.16 9.54
CA ALA A 128 1.34 19.79 10.88
C ALA A 128 0.66 18.51 11.41
N ASP A 129 -0.49 18.15 10.84
CA ASP A 129 -1.36 17.08 11.35
C ASP A 129 -1.18 15.74 10.61
N ILE A 130 -0.25 15.66 9.66
CA ILE A 130 -0.11 14.49 8.79
C ILE A 130 1.22 13.77 9.03
N PRO A 131 1.27 12.76 9.92
CA PRO A 131 2.47 11.95 10.11
C PRO A 131 2.77 11.14 8.84
N ASN A 132 4.05 10.82 8.62
CA ASN A 132 4.50 9.95 7.53
C ASN A 132 4.05 10.40 6.11
N PHE A 133 3.78 11.70 5.90
CA PHE A 133 3.27 12.23 4.63
C PHE A 133 4.11 11.83 3.41
N GLU A 134 5.45 11.90 3.53
CA GLU A 134 6.35 11.52 2.44
C GLU A 134 6.24 10.03 2.08
N ALA A 135 6.11 9.16 3.08
CA ALA A 135 5.92 7.73 2.87
C ALA A 135 4.57 7.43 2.20
N ILE A 136 3.51 8.14 2.61
CA ILE A 136 2.18 8.05 1.97
C ILE A 136 2.25 8.51 0.51
N CYS A 137 2.91 9.64 0.22
CA CYS A 137 3.12 10.13 -1.15
C CYS A 137 3.91 9.12 -1.99
N SER A 138 4.98 8.55 -1.45
CA SER A 138 5.79 7.54 -2.12
C SER A 138 4.98 6.28 -2.45
N LEU A 139 4.22 5.77 -1.48
CA LEU A 139 3.32 4.63 -1.64
C LEU A 139 2.29 4.87 -2.75
N CYS A 140 1.64 6.03 -2.74
CA CYS A 140 0.53 6.35 -3.65
C CYS A 140 0.96 6.90 -5.01
N ALA A 141 2.27 7.05 -5.26
CA ALA A 141 2.81 7.53 -6.53
C ALA A 141 2.35 6.67 -7.73
N ASN A 142 2.52 7.19 -8.94
CA ASN A 142 2.08 6.50 -10.15
C ASN A 142 2.93 5.23 -10.40
N THR A 143 2.28 4.08 -10.56
CA THR A 143 2.90 2.79 -10.90
C THR A 143 2.84 2.48 -12.39
N ALA A 144 2.27 3.39 -13.19
CA ALA A 144 1.87 3.20 -14.58
C ALA A 144 0.85 2.06 -14.81
N TYR A 145 0.37 1.43 -13.74
CA TYR A 145 -0.64 0.38 -13.81
C TYR A 145 -1.99 1.01 -14.19
N GLN A 146 -2.58 0.47 -15.25
CA GLN A 146 -3.93 0.82 -15.66
C GLN A 146 -4.84 -0.35 -15.24
N GLY A 147 -5.67 -0.13 -14.22
CA GLY A 147 -6.65 -1.11 -13.77
C GLY A 147 -7.72 -1.41 -14.84
N GLN A 148 -8.70 -2.25 -14.51
CA GLN A 148 -9.72 -2.77 -15.45
C GLN A 148 -10.68 -1.71 -16.05
N GLY A 149 -10.52 -0.41 -15.75
CA GLY A 149 -11.51 0.62 -16.04
C GLY A 149 -11.21 1.58 -17.21
N GLN A 150 -10.08 1.48 -17.92
CA GLN A 150 -9.76 2.42 -19.00
C GLN A 150 -9.43 1.71 -20.32
N GLY A 151 -10.45 1.54 -21.16
CA GLY A 151 -10.31 1.33 -22.61
C GLY A 151 -9.68 0.00 -23.06
N GLN A 152 -9.51 -0.97 -22.17
CA GLN A 152 -8.94 -2.27 -22.53
C GLN A 152 -10.04 -3.27 -22.86
N ALA A 153 -9.91 -3.91 -24.03
CA ALA A 153 -10.71 -5.08 -24.39
C ALA A 153 -10.53 -6.17 -23.31
N PHE A 154 -11.60 -6.92 -23.02
CA PHE A 154 -11.60 -8.04 -22.10
C PHE A 154 -10.37 -8.95 -22.35
N GLY A 155 -9.49 -9.07 -21.35
CA GLY A 155 -8.41 -10.06 -21.34
C GLY A 155 -6.99 -9.57 -21.63
N VAL A 156 -6.75 -8.28 -21.95
CA VAL A 156 -5.38 -7.77 -22.18
C VAL A 156 -5.02 -6.69 -21.17
N GLN A 157 -4.70 -7.09 -19.95
CA GLN A 157 -4.14 -6.18 -18.95
C GLN A 157 -2.68 -5.88 -19.29
N LYS A 158 -2.41 -4.68 -19.83
CA LYS A 158 -1.04 -4.27 -20.15
C LYS A 158 -0.29 -3.93 -18.87
N MET A 159 0.34 -4.94 -18.28
CA MET A 159 1.17 -4.80 -17.08
C MET A 159 2.39 -3.92 -17.38
N PRO A 160 2.66 -2.88 -16.56
CA PRO A 160 3.87 -2.09 -16.68
C PRO A 160 5.12 -2.97 -16.54
N LYS A 161 6.21 -2.57 -17.19
CA LYS A 161 7.50 -3.26 -17.04
C LYS A 161 7.93 -3.20 -15.57
N GLY A 162 8.25 -4.37 -14.99
CA GLY A 162 8.70 -4.47 -13.60
C GLY A 162 7.58 -4.52 -12.56
N TYR A 163 6.31 -4.44 -12.96
CA TYR A 163 5.18 -4.70 -12.06
C TYR A 163 5.00 -6.21 -11.81
N PRO A 164 4.69 -6.66 -10.58
CA PRO A 164 4.42 -5.88 -9.36
C PRO A 164 5.66 -5.56 -8.51
N ALA A 165 6.86 -6.01 -8.91
CA ALA A 165 8.08 -5.80 -8.12
C ALA A 165 8.38 -4.32 -7.83
N SER A 166 8.11 -3.42 -8.77
CA SER A 166 8.26 -1.97 -8.59
C SER A 166 7.29 -1.36 -7.59
N LEU A 167 6.09 -1.96 -7.42
CA LEU A 167 5.12 -1.56 -6.39
C LEU A 167 5.61 -2.03 -5.02
N PHE A 168 6.02 -3.29 -4.90
CA PHE A 168 6.55 -3.83 -3.66
C PHE A 168 7.86 -3.17 -3.22
N ALA A 169 8.67 -2.68 -4.15
CA ALA A 169 9.89 -1.91 -3.85
C ALA A 169 9.63 -0.62 -3.05
N ARG A 170 8.39 -0.12 -3.01
CA ARG A 170 8.01 1.05 -2.20
C ARG A 170 7.87 0.73 -0.72
N MET A 171 7.66 -0.53 -0.36
CA MET A 171 7.54 -1.03 1.01
C MET A 171 8.55 -2.17 1.18
N PRO A 172 9.86 -1.85 1.27
CA PRO A 172 10.91 -2.85 1.25
C PRO A 172 10.87 -3.73 2.50
N ILE A 173 11.18 -5.01 2.29
CA ILE A 173 11.32 -6.02 3.35
C ILE A 173 12.81 -6.41 3.42
N PRO A 174 13.40 -6.63 4.61
CA PRO A 174 14.79 -7.05 4.73
C PRO A 174 15.09 -8.31 3.91
N LYS A 175 16.10 -8.23 3.01
CA LYS A 175 16.41 -9.33 2.07
C LYS A 175 16.80 -10.63 2.78
N GLU A 176 17.55 -10.53 3.87
CA GLU A 176 17.94 -11.69 4.68
C GLU A 176 16.72 -12.43 5.21
N PHE A 177 15.73 -11.68 5.67
CA PHE A 177 14.47 -12.22 6.17
C PHE A 177 13.67 -12.90 5.05
N VAL A 178 13.51 -12.24 3.90
CA VAL A 178 12.86 -12.83 2.72
C VAL A 178 13.56 -14.12 2.31
N SER A 179 14.88 -14.14 2.27
CA SER A 179 15.65 -15.34 1.92
C SER A 179 15.40 -16.49 2.89
N LYS A 180 15.40 -16.23 4.21
CA LYS A 180 15.11 -17.25 5.23
C LYS A 180 13.71 -17.83 5.05
N ILE A 181 12.71 -16.97 4.83
CA ILE A 181 11.34 -17.40 4.62
C ILE A 181 11.20 -18.24 3.34
N VAL A 182 11.74 -17.77 2.22
CA VAL A 182 11.65 -18.48 0.93
C VAL A 182 12.30 -19.85 1.02
N MET A 183 13.47 -19.95 1.65
CA MET A 183 14.11 -21.25 1.86
C MET A 183 13.23 -22.21 2.65
N ARG A 184 12.55 -21.72 3.69
CA ARG A 184 11.62 -22.55 4.47
C ARG A 184 10.40 -22.95 3.66
N LEU A 185 9.77 -22.02 2.94
CA LEU A 185 8.61 -22.28 2.07
C LEU A 185 8.90 -23.40 1.04
N LEU A 186 10.13 -23.49 0.57
CA LEU A 186 10.55 -24.54 -0.37
C LEU A 186 10.82 -25.90 0.31
N SER A 187 11.15 -25.91 1.60
CA SER A 187 11.55 -27.13 2.32
C SER A 187 10.44 -27.75 3.19
N GLU A 188 9.42 -26.98 3.55
CA GLU A 188 8.41 -27.38 4.52
C GLU A 188 6.99 -27.17 4.01
N ASP A 189 6.08 -28.05 4.44
CA ASP A 189 4.65 -27.86 4.28
C ASP A 189 4.10 -27.06 5.46
N PHE A 190 3.95 -25.76 5.26
CA PHE A 190 3.51 -24.83 6.30
C PHE A 190 2.09 -25.09 6.77
N TYR A 191 1.25 -25.66 5.91
CA TYR A 191 -0.17 -25.84 6.17
C TYR A 191 -0.53 -27.31 6.45
N ASN A 192 0.46 -28.21 6.49
CA ASN A 192 0.27 -29.66 6.63
C ASN A 192 -0.75 -30.22 5.61
N GLN A 193 -0.82 -29.64 4.42
CA GLN A 193 -1.75 -30.06 3.37
C GLN A 193 -1.28 -31.30 2.61
N LEU A 194 0.00 -31.68 2.68
CA LEU A 194 0.54 -32.89 2.05
C LEU A 194 -0.18 -34.14 2.52
N VAL A 195 -0.63 -34.20 3.79
CA VAL A 195 -1.43 -35.32 4.31
C VAL A 195 -2.73 -35.51 3.52
N TYR A 196 -3.31 -34.41 3.01
CA TYR A 196 -4.54 -34.42 2.23
C TYR A 196 -4.28 -34.61 0.72
N PHE A 197 -3.15 -34.14 0.20
CA PHE A 197 -2.76 -34.35 -1.20
C PHE A 197 -2.22 -35.78 -1.48
N SER A 198 -1.78 -36.49 -0.44
CA SER A 198 -1.23 -37.86 -0.57
C SER A 198 -2.28 -38.95 -0.84
N LEU A 199 -3.59 -38.62 -0.82
CA LEU A 199 -4.67 -39.60 -0.96
C LEU A 199 -5.05 -39.94 -2.41
N GLU A 200 -4.50 -39.26 -3.43
CA GLU A 200 -4.78 -39.53 -4.86
C GLU A 200 -3.59 -40.13 -5.64
N GLY A 201 -2.54 -40.57 -4.95
CA GLY A 201 -1.32 -41.11 -5.56
C GLY A 201 -1.08 -42.58 -5.25
N ASN A 202 -1.90 -43.47 -5.82
CA ASN A 202 -1.63 -44.88 -6.09
C ASN A 202 -0.45 -45.55 -5.34
N HIS A 203 -0.78 -46.37 -4.34
CA HIS A 203 -0.13 -47.67 -4.20
C HIS A 203 -0.39 -48.49 -5.48
N ARG A 204 0.50 -48.39 -6.46
CA ARG A 204 0.70 -49.43 -7.47
C ARG A 204 2.01 -50.13 -7.14
N SER A 205 1.90 -51.13 -6.26
CA SER A 205 2.82 -52.28 -6.22
C SER A 205 2.22 -53.41 -7.04
#